data_AF-A0A1H8PRK7-F1
#
_entry.id   AF-A0A1H8PRK7-F1
#
_cell.length_a   1.000
_cell.length_b   1.000
_cell.length_c   1.000
_cell.angle_alpha   90.00
_cell.angle_beta   90.00
_cell.angle_gamma   90.00
#
_symmetry.space_group_name_H-M   'P 1'
#
loop_
_entity.id
_entity.type
_entity.pdbx_description
1 polymer ?
#
loop_
_entity_poly.entity_id
_entity_poly.type
_entity_poly.pdbx_seq_one_letter_code
_entity_poly.pdbx_strand_id
1 'polypeptide(L)'
;MRSPKSVAAVVAATAALLLGTGLGTAAASPAPAAPSAHPAAARESAAKGAADAQAAAAAVCSSAAAVSGQSVHGTLPQAEVRRQLSSLTAQHRAQYGIAAKGPLGTAARTPSARTPLVSIHPAQGTAFKAAAGADGSCATQSVSTSLTVADSYTTIYTPTMYPPGGSCVELVTVYTNSVREVAAWDWCHSVNFAASVPITSAFLSTYTNGTGAYTGRVIRTSASSNTWAAALYNYSTAKWDTLFSQSGTNQSGRTDGWDIEELYSTVASSGQAYSCGDMAGTTFESSGISVRNNGTWSAASSANADTHYDSPSSGFYCPSRSYQMISAYSHWKAVG
;
A
#
# COMPACT_ATOMS: atom_id res chain seq x y z
N MET A 1 46.40 31.29 43.07
CA MET A 1 45.18 32.12 43.20
C MET A 1 44.16 31.38 44.08
N ARG A 2 42.90 31.82 44.21
CA ARG A 2 42.00 31.47 45.34
C ARG A 2 41.38 30.05 45.28
N SER A 3 40.89 29.63 46.46
CA SER A 3 40.41 28.30 46.86
C SER A 3 39.02 27.89 46.29
N PRO A 4 38.70 26.59 46.11
CA PRO A 4 37.42 26.09 45.60
C PRO A 4 36.29 25.95 46.65
N LYS A 5 35.03 26.00 46.16
CA LYS A 5 33.73 25.79 46.83
C LYS A 5 32.67 25.51 45.75
N SER A 6 31.46 24.94 45.93
CA SER A 6 30.74 24.18 46.98
C SER A 6 29.34 23.83 46.37
N VAL A 7 28.53 22.84 46.77
CA VAL A 7 28.57 21.76 47.79
C VAL A 7 27.64 20.61 47.33
N ALA A 8 27.65 19.43 47.98
CA ALA A 8 26.73 18.32 47.67
C ALA A 8 25.54 18.22 48.67
N ALA A 9 24.34 17.91 48.15
CA ALA A 9 23.15 17.48 48.92
C ALA A 9 22.03 17.01 47.95
N VAL A 10 20.96 16.29 48.35
CA VAL A 10 20.81 15.05 49.14
C VAL A 10 19.29 14.72 49.21
N VAL A 11 18.92 13.45 48.99
CA VAL A 11 17.68 12.75 49.41
C VAL A 11 16.32 13.47 49.32
N ALA A 12 15.39 12.85 48.57
CA ALA A 12 14.04 12.58 49.05
C ALA A 12 13.46 11.34 48.34
N ALA A 13 13.06 10.33 49.11
CA ALA A 13 12.27 9.20 48.62
C ALA A 13 10.91 9.20 49.34
N THR A 14 9.83 8.98 48.60
CA THR A 14 8.47 8.93 49.17
C THR A 14 7.75 7.70 48.63
N ALA A 15 7.64 6.66 49.47
CA ALA A 15 6.76 5.53 49.18
C ALA A 15 5.33 5.86 49.62
N ALA A 16 4.35 5.66 48.73
CA ALA A 16 2.93 5.79 49.06
C ALA A 16 2.33 4.40 49.29
N LEU A 17 2.17 4.02 50.56
CA LEU A 17 1.59 2.74 50.96
C LEU A 17 0.05 2.82 50.94
N LEU A 18 -0.59 2.32 49.88
CA LEU A 18 -2.05 2.20 49.82
C LEU A 18 -2.50 0.89 50.47
N LEU A 19 -2.95 0.98 51.72
CA LEU A 19 -3.56 -0.11 52.47
C LEU A 19 -4.93 -0.47 51.91
N GLY A 20 -5.08 -1.69 51.40
CA GLY A 20 -6.38 -2.23 50.99
C GLY A 20 -7.24 -2.63 52.20
N THR A 21 -8.52 -2.26 52.16
CA THR A 21 -9.57 -2.73 53.07
C THR A 21 -10.87 -2.99 52.28
N GLY A 22 -11.78 -3.81 52.81
CA GLY A 22 -13.11 -4.01 52.20
C GLY A 22 -13.28 -5.28 51.35
N LEU A 23 -13.01 -6.46 51.91
CA LEU A 23 -13.57 -7.71 51.37
C LEU A 23 -15.08 -7.73 51.59
N GLY A 24 -15.85 -7.55 50.51
CA GLY A 24 -17.31 -7.49 50.51
C GLY A 24 -17.93 -8.40 49.45
N THR A 25 -17.69 -9.72 49.54
CA THR A 25 -18.20 -10.70 48.57
C THR A 25 -19.71 -10.96 48.75
N ALA A 26 -20.53 -10.10 48.17
CA ALA A 26 -21.94 -10.41 47.95
C ALA A 26 -22.06 -11.59 46.97
N ALA A 27 -22.61 -12.71 47.43
CA ALA A 27 -22.81 -13.90 46.60
C ALA A 27 -23.99 -13.68 45.62
N ALA A 28 -23.70 -13.02 44.49
CA ALA A 28 -24.65 -12.96 43.38
C ALA A 28 -24.94 -14.38 42.89
N SER A 29 -26.21 -14.78 42.89
CA SER A 29 -26.64 -16.04 42.27
C SER A 29 -26.25 -16.04 40.79
N PRO A 30 -25.74 -17.15 40.23
CA PRO A 30 -25.38 -17.19 38.82
C PRO A 30 -26.62 -16.93 37.97
N ALA A 31 -26.60 -15.84 37.21
CA ALA A 31 -27.60 -15.62 36.17
C ALA A 31 -27.55 -16.82 35.20
N PRO A 32 -28.71 -17.32 34.71
CA PRO A 32 -28.72 -18.42 33.76
C PRO A 32 -27.88 -18.03 32.55
N ALA A 33 -26.90 -18.85 32.20
CA ALA A 33 -25.97 -18.57 31.12
C ALA A 33 -26.76 -18.33 29.82
N ALA A 34 -26.66 -17.12 29.28
CA ALA A 34 -27.30 -16.79 28.01
C ALA A 34 -26.80 -17.79 26.94
N PRO A 35 -27.70 -18.36 26.11
CA PRO A 35 -27.31 -19.41 25.17
C PRO A 35 -26.23 -18.88 24.22
N SER A 36 -25.05 -19.51 24.27
CA SER A 36 -23.87 -19.08 23.53
C SER A 36 -24.17 -19.01 22.04
N ALA A 37 -24.28 -17.78 21.50
CA ALA A 37 -24.61 -17.56 20.09
C ALA A 37 -23.63 -18.32 19.19
N HIS A 38 -24.16 -19.22 18.36
CA HIS A 38 -23.33 -20.17 17.63
C HIS A 38 -22.34 -19.45 16.69
N PRO A 39 -21.03 -19.79 16.73
CA PRO A 39 -20.00 -19.09 15.95
C PRO A 39 -20.13 -19.26 14.42
N ALA A 40 -21.08 -20.08 13.95
CA ALA A 40 -21.44 -20.18 12.53
C ALA A 40 -22.08 -18.88 12.01
N ALA A 41 -23.06 -18.31 12.71
CA ALA A 41 -23.81 -17.14 12.24
C ALA A 41 -22.93 -15.88 12.10
N ALA A 42 -21.94 -15.72 12.99
CA ALA A 42 -20.96 -14.63 12.89
C ALA A 42 -20.07 -14.77 11.64
N ARG A 43 -19.69 -15.99 11.26
CA ARG A 43 -18.88 -16.26 10.05
C ARG A 43 -19.68 -16.03 8.77
N GLU A 44 -20.94 -16.43 8.75
CA GLU A 44 -21.84 -16.23 7.60
C GLU A 44 -22.10 -14.73 7.34
N SER A 45 -22.36 -13.96 8.40
CA SER A 45 -22.51 -12.50 8.31
C SER A 45 -21.24 -11.82 7.79
N ALA A 46 -20.06 -12.21 8.29
CA ALA A 46 -18.78 -11.68 7.82
C ALA A 46 -18.48 -12.04 6.35
N ALA A 47 -18.77 -13.27 5.94
CA ALA A 47 -18.59 -13.71 4.55
C ALA A 47 -19.51 -12.93 3.60
N LYS A 48 -20.77 -12.69 3.99
CA LYS A 48 -21.68 -11.84 3.21
C LYS A 48 -21.17 -10.40 3.10
N GLY A 49 -20.74 -9.78 4.20
CA GLY A 49 -20.22 -8.42 4.18
C GLY A 49 -19.01 -8.24 3.25
N ALA A 50 -18.11 -9.23 3.21
CA ALA A 50 -16.99 -9.25 2.27
C ALA A 50 -17.44 -9.38 0.79
N ALA A 51 -18.46 -10.19 0.50
CA ALA A 51 -19.02 -10.33 -0.84
C ALA A 51 -19.74 -9.06 -1.31
N ASP A 52 -20.55 -8.44 -0.44
CA ASP A 52 -21.24 -7.17 -0.73
C ASP A 52 -20.22 -6.03 -0.97
N ALA A 53 -19.13 -5.98 -0.20
CA ALA A 53 -18.04 -5.02 -0.40
C ALA A 53 -17.28 -5.26 -1.73
N GLN A 54 -16.96 -6.52 -2.06
CA GLN A 54 -16.31 -6.86 -3.34
C GLN A 54 -17.20 -6.53 -4.54
N ALA A 55 -18.52 -6.72 -4.42
CA ALA A 55 -19.48 -6.34 -5.45
C ALA A 55 -19.53 -4.81 -5.65
N ALA A 56 -19.50 -4.03 -4.56
CA ALA A 56 -19.43 -2.57 -4.61
C ALA A 56 -18.13 -2.07 -5.24
N ALA A 57 -16.98 -2.67 -4.89
CA ALA A 57 -15.68 -2.37 -5.50
C ALA A 57 -15.69 -2.60 -7.03
N ALA A 58 -16.18 -3.76 -7.48
CA ALA A 58 -16.31 -4.08 -8.89
C ALA A 58 -17.30 -3.16 -9.63
N ALA A 59 -18.38 -2.73 -8.96
CA ALA A 59 -19.33 -1.76 -9.50
C ALA A 59 -18.70 -0.37 -9.71
N VAL A 60 -17.83 0.09 -8.79
CA VAL A 60 -17.08 1.35 -8.99
C VAL A 60 -16.11 1.21 -10.17
N CYS A 61 -15.33 0.13 -10.24
CA CYS A 61 -14.39 -0.09 -11.34
C CYS A 61 -15.05 -0.17 -12.73
N SER A 62 -16.17 -0.87 -12.82
CA SER A 62 -16.95 -0.98 -14.07
C SER A 62 -17.81 0.25 -14.38
N SER A 63 -17.91 1.23 -13.45
CA SER A 63 -18.81 2.37 -13.61
C SER A 63 -18.48 3.25 -14.81
N ALA A 64 -19.53 3.68 -15.51
CA ALA A 64 -19.47 4.76 -16.50
C ALA A 64 -19.37 6.16 -15.84
N ALA A 65 -18.90 6.24 -14.59
CA ALA A 65 -18.75 7.50 -13.87
C ALA A 65 -17.77 8.43 -14.60
N ALA A 66 -18.19 9.69 -14.74
CA ALA A 66 -17.45 10.69 -15.50
C ALA A 66 -16.08 10.98 -14.85
N VAL A 67 -15.09 11.26 -15.70
CA VAL A 67 -13.90 12.01 -15.27
C VAL A 67 -14.36 13.42 -14.93
N SER A 68 -13.97 13.92 -13.75
CA SER A 68 -14.42 15.23 -13.24
C SER A 68 -13.83 16.44 -13.96
N GLY A 69 -12.76 16.22 -14.73
CA GLY A 69 -11.88 17.26 -15.25
C GLY A 69 -10.96 17.88 -14.19
N GLN A 70 -11.04 17.41 -12.93
CA GLN A 70 -10.21 17.88 -11.82
C GLN A 70 -9.00 16.98 -11.61
N SER A 71 -7.94 17.55 -11.04
CA SER A 71 -6.86 16.79 -10.41
C SER A 71 -7.31 16.27 -9.04
N VAL A 72 -6.68 15.20 -8.55
CA VAL A 72 -6.90 14.69 -7.19
C VAL A 72 -6.59 15.79 -6.15
N HIS A 73 -7.53 16.04 -5.26
CA HIS A 73 -7.42 17.08 -4.23
C HIS A 73 -6.29 16.73 -3.24
N GLY A 74 -5.38 17.68 -3.02
CA GLY A 74 -4.18 17.47 -2.19
C GLY A 74 -2.98 16.86 -2.92
N THR A 75 -3.03 16.72 -4.25
CA THR A 75 -1.86 16.27 -5.04
C THR A 75 -0.66 17.20 -4.85
N LEU A 76 0.50 16.65 -4.54
CA LEU A 76 1.74 17.38 -4.32
C LEU A 76 2.41 17.80 -5.64
N PRO A 77 3.09 18.96 -5.68
CA PRO A 77 3.91 19.34 -6.84
C PRO A 77 5.01 18.32 -7.10
N GLN A 78 5.29 17.98 -8.36
CA GLN A 78 6.28 16.96 -8.75
C GLN A 78 7.68 17.16 -8.12
N ALA A 79 8.09 18.40 -7.84
CA ALA A 79 9.35 18.68 -7.14
C ALA A 79 9.37 18.17 -5.68
N GLU A 80 8.22 18.22 -5.00
CA GLU A 80 8.04 17.72 -3.63
C GLU A 80 7.99 16.19 -3.62
N VAL A 81 7.20 15.59 -4.52
CA VAL A 81 7.14 14.12 -4.71
C VAL A 81 8.54 13.53 -4.93
N ARG A 82 9.35 14.19 -5.77
CA ARG A 82 10.75 13.82 -6.00
C ARG A 82 11.63 14.03 -4.76
N ARG A 83 11.40 15.07 -3.96
CA ARG A 83 12.11 15.30 -2.69
C ARG A 83 11.88 14.14 -1.74
N GLN A 84 10.62 13.76 -1.54
CA GLN A 84 10.19 12.72 -0.60
C GLN A 84 10.60 11.30 -1.03
N LEU A 85 10.43 10.97 -2.32
CA LEU A 85 10.54 9.59 -2.82
C LEU A 85 11.83 9.30 -3.63
N SER A 86 12.77 10.24 -3.70
CA SER A 86 14.05 10.07 -4.44
C SER A 86 14.89 8.87 -3.98
N SER A 87 14.88 8.54 -2.69
CA SER A 87 15.59 7.39 -2.12
C SER A 87 15.05 6.07 -2.64
N LEU A 88 13.73 5.90 -2.62
CA LEU A 88 13.00 4.75 -3.17
C LEU A 88 13.24 4.61 -4.68
N THR A 89 13.16 5.71 -5.43
CA THR A 89 13.49 5.71 -6.86
C THR A 89 14.92 5.25 -7.14
N ALA A 90 15.89 5.62 -6.30
CA ALA A 90 17.27 5.16 -6.44
C ALA A 90 17.43 3.65 -6.17
N GLN A 91 16.74 3.11 -5.16
CA GLN A 91 16.71 1.67 -4.88
C GLN A 91 16.13 0.89 -6.07
N HIS A 92 14.91 1.25 -6.51
CA HIS A 92 14.22 0.61 -7.63
C HIS A 92 15.07 0.64 -8.92
N ARG A 93 15.64 1.81 -9.30
CA ARG A 93 16.47 1.92 -10.50
C ARG A 93 17.73 1.06 -10.47
N ALA A 94 18.35 0.92 -9.29
CA ALA A 94 19.53 0.09 -9.12
C ALA A 94 19.19 -1.39 -9.34
N GLN A 95 18.03 -1.85 -8.84
CA GLN A 95 17.58 -3.24 -9.03
C GLN A 95 17.28 -3.58 -10.49
N TYR A 96 16.59 -2.72 -11.23
CA TYR A 96 16.22 -2.97 -12.63
C TYR A 96 17.34 -2.64 -13.65
N GLY A 97 18.55 -2.30 -13.20
CA GLY A 97 19.74 -2.20 -14.07
C GLY A 97 19.62 -1.20 -15.23
N ILE A 98 18.85 -0.12 -15.06
CA ILE A 98 18.46 0.79 -16.14
C ILE A 98 19.64 1.69 -16.55
N ALA A 99 20.54 1.12 -17.36
CA ALA A 99 21.91 1.61 -17.59
C ALA A 99 22.02 3.05 -18.14
N ALA A 100 21.01 3.54 -18.86
CA ALA A 100 20.98 4.91 -19.38
C ALA A 100 20.40 5.96 -18.39
N LYS A 101 19.85 5.52 -17.25
CA LYS A 101 19.19 6.37 -16.24
C LYS A 101 19.60 5.95 -14.82
N GLY A 102 20.91 5.84 -14.61
CA GLY A 102 21.54 5.40 -13.37
C GLY A 102 21.18 6.22 -12.11
N PRO A 103 21.80 5.89 -10.95
CA PRO A 103 21.47 6.51 -9.66
C PRO A 103 21.52 8.04 -9.73
N LEU A 104 20.49 8.69 -9.18
CA LEU A 104 20.29 10.13 -9.27
C LEU A 104 21.29 10.89 -8.38
N GLY A 105 22.45 11.19 -8.95
CA GLY A 105 23.46 12.06 -8.36
C GLY A 105 24.51 11.30 -7.54
N THR A 106 25.70 11.90 -7.48
CA THR A 106 26.79 11.47 -6.60
C THR A 106 26.49 11.81 -5.14
N ALA A 107 26.96 10.96 -4.22
CA ALA A 107 26.95 11.20 -2.78
C ALA A 107 25.57 11.44 -2.13
N ALA A 108 24.68 10.46 -2.23
CA ALA A 108 23.85 10.15 -1.06
C ALA A 108 24.80 9.88 0.13
N ARG A 109 24.79 10.77 1.14
CA ARG A 109 25.75 10.76 2.26
C ARG A 109 25.74 9.38 2.91
N THR A 110 26.84 8.62 2.75
CA THR A 110 26.98 7.23 3.23
C THR A 110 26.48 7.12 4.67
N PRO A 111 25.33 6.48 4.92
CA PRO A 111 24.85 6.32 6.29
C PRO A 111 25.82 5.42 7.05
N SER A 112 25.99 5.65 8.35
CA SER A 112 26.95 4.90 9.17
C SER A 112 26.73 3.39 9.02
N ALA A 113 27.82 2.65 8.82
CA ALA A 113 27.84 1.32 8.19
C ALA A 113 27.16 0.19 8.99
N ARG A 114 25.83 0.22 9.05
CA ARG A 114 25.01 -1.00 9.01
C ARG A 114 24.91 -1.43 7.56
N THR A 115 25.88 -2.22 7.10
CA THR A 115 25.71 -2.99 5.85
C THR A 115 24.51 -3.92 6.05
N PRO A 116 23.43 -3.81 5.25
CA PRO A 116 22.33 -4.76 5.35
C PRO A 116 22.83 -6.15 4.97
N LEU A 117 22.43 -7.18 5.71
CA LEU A 117 22.88 -8.55 5.46
C LEU A 117 22.34 -9.07 4.12
N VAL A 118 21.07 -8.75 3.84
CA VAL A 118 20.38 -8.95 2.56
C VAL A 118 19.41 -7.78 2.37
N SER A 119 19.30 -7.26 1.15
CA SER A 119 18.18 -6.41 0.73
C SER A 119 17.18 -7.26 -0.05
N ILE A 120 15.88 -7.11 0.23
CA ILE A 120 14.82 -7.94 -0.35
C ILE A 120 13.79 -7.09 -1.10
N HIS A 121 13.29 -7.63 -2.20
CA HIS A 121 12.15 -7.09 -2.97
C HIS A 121 11.20 -8.22 -3.41
N PRO A 122 10.41 -8.78 -2.49
CA PRO A 122 9.39 -9.78 -2.76
C PRO A 122 8.02 -9.15 -3.06
N ALA A 123 7.16 -9.86 -3.78
CA ALA A 123 5.78 -9.48 -4.02
C ALA A 123 4.82 -10.69 -3.90
N GLN A 124 3.56 -10.45 -3.52
CA GLN A 124 2.45 -11.42 -3.57
C GLN A 124 1.14 -10.75 -4.02
N GLY A 125 0.39 -11.35 -4.94
CA GLY A 125 -0.87 -10.81 -5.45
C GLY A 125 -1.29 -11.37 -6.81
N THR A 126 -2.06 -10.60 -7.57
CA THR A 126 -2.61 -10.98 -8.88
C THR A 126 -1.71 -10.50 -10.02
N ALA A 127 -1.38 -11.41 -10.95
CA ALA A 127 -0.80 -11.04 -12.24
C ALA A 127 -1.89 -10.72 -13.28
N PHE A 128 -1.66 -9.77 -14.17
CA PHE A 128 -2.47 -9.54 -15.37
C PHE A 128 -1.74 -9.98 -16.63
N LYS A 129 -2.41 -10.78 -17.47
CA LYS A 129 -1.82 -11.31 -18.70
C LYS A 129 -1.65 -10.23 -19.75
N ALA A 130 -0.53 -10.28 -20.48
CA ALA A 130 -0.36 -9.49 -21.69
C ALA A 130 -1.45 -9.86 -22.71
N ALA A 131 -2.27 -8.88 -23.12
CA ALA A 131 -3.41 -9.10 -24.01
C ALA A 131 -3.51 -8.03 -25.09
N ALA A 132 -3.84 -8.43 -26.32
CA ALA A 132 -4.11 -7.50 -27.41
C ALA A 132 -5.36 -6.66 -27.08
N GLY A 133 -5.23 -5.33 -27.16
CA GLY A 133 -6.30 -4.41 -26.79
C GLY A 133 -6.42 -4.08 -25.30
N ALA A 134 -5.55 -4.63 -24.44
CA ALA A 134 -5.45 -4.19 -23.04
C ALA A 134 -5.26 -2.67 -22.95
N ASP A 135 -6.08 -2.03 -22.12
CA ASP A 135 -6.19 -0.56 -21.99
C ASP A 135 -6.58 -0.06 -20.59
N GLY A 136 -6.47 -0.90 -19.56
CA GLY A 136 -6.60 -0.46 -18.16
C GLY A 136 -6.62 -1.57 -17.12
N SER A 137 -6.47 -1.15 -15.87
CA SER A 137 -6.79 -1.93 -14.66
C SER A 137 -7.41 -1.04 -13.59
N CYS A 138 -8.16 -1.66 -12.66
CA CYS A 138 -8.80 -0.98 -11.54
C CYS A 138 -8.95 -1.93 -10.35
N ALA A 139 -8.80 -1.40 -9.14
CA ALA A 139 -8.99 -2.12 -7.89
C ALA A 139 -9.37 -1.18 -6.75
N THR A 140 -9.94 -1.74 -5.68
CA THR A 140 -10.20 -1.05 -4.41
C THR A 140 -9.19 -1.51 -3.37
N GLN A 141 -8.32 -0.59 -2.96
CA GLN A 141 -7.05 -0.83 -2.28
C GLN A 141 -7.08 -0.18 -0.88
N SER A 142 -6.70 -0.94 0.15
CA SER A 142 -6.67 -0.48 1.55
C SER A 142 -5.57 0.54 1.83
N VAL A 143 -5.83 1.54 2.69
CA VAL A 143 -4.79 2.40 3.27
C VAL A 143 -4.75 2.34 4.79
N SER A 144 -3.53 2.41 5.35
CA SER A 144 -3.30 2.47 6.80
C SER A 144 -2.84 3.86 7.24
N THR A 145 -3.49 4.39 8.28
CA THR A 145 -3.09 5.65 8.94
C THR A 145 -2.15 5.43 10.13
N SER A 146 -2.11 4.21 10.66
CA SER A 146 -1.31 3.82 11.83
C SER A 146 0.08 3.30 11.45
N LEU A 147 0.21 2.65 10.28
CA LEU A 147 1.47 2.09 9.81
C LEU A 147 2.59 3.12 9.85
N THR A 148 3.72 2.76 10.45
CA THR A 148 4.88 3.64 10.60
C THR A 148 6.13 2.81 10.36
N VAL A 149 6.88 3.12 9.30
CA VAL A 149 8.14 2.43 8.97
C VAL A 149 9.25 2.96 9.87
N ALA A 150 9.89 2.09 10.67
CA ALA A 150 10.98 2.49 11.56
C ALA A 150 12.34 2.56 10.83
N ASP A 151 12.58 1.68 9.85
CA ASP A 151 13.85 1.59 9.13
C ASP A 151 13.91 2.48 7.87
N SER A 152 14.94 3.32 7.77
CA SER A 152 15.11 4.24 6.63
C SER A 152 15.50 3.57 5.30
N TYR A 153 15.80 2.27 5.30
CA TYR A 153 16.01 1.49 4.07
C TYR A 153 14.76 0.72 3.64
N THR A 154 13.75 0.66 4.49
CA THR A 154 12.50 -0.04 4.25
C THR A 154 11.50 0.90 3.59
N THR A 155 10.72 0.38 2.65
CA THR A 155 9.56 1.03 2.04
C THR A 155 8.51 -0.03 1.82
N ILE A 156 7.36 0.16 2.44
CA ILE A 156 6.19 -0.69 2.24
C ILE A 156 5.44 -0.11 1.03
N TYR A 157 5.32 -0.92 -0.02
CA TYR A 157 4.96 -0.48 -1.37
C TYR A 157 3.73 -1.29 -1.80
N THR A 158 2.61 -1.08 -1.10
CA THR A 158 1.43 -1.93 -1.19
C THR A 158 0.15 -1.21 -0.75
N PRO A 159 -0.98 -1.40 -1.46
CA PRO A 159 -1.09 -2.12 -2.74
C PRO A 159 -0.43 -1.35 -3.91
N THR A 160 0.06 -2.07 -4.92
CA THR A 160 0.50 -1.51 -6.23
C THR A 160 -0.39 -2.02 -7.35
N MET A 161 -0.51 -1.27 -8.45
CA MET A 161 -1.25 -1.70 -9.63
C MET A 161 -0.69 -1.10 -10.94
N TYR A 162 -0.29 -1.97 -11.86
CA TYR A 162 0.18 -1.65 -13.22
C TYR A 162 -0.69 -2.35 -14.28
N PRO A 163 -1.35 -1.63 -15.20
CA PRO A 163 -2.14 -2.24 -16.26
C PRO A 163 -1.31 -3.06 -17.27
N PRO A 164 -1.85 -4.18 -17.79
CA PRO A 164 -1.32 -4.81 -18.98
C PRO A 164 -1.52 -3.88 -20.20
N GLY A 165 -0.78 -4.16 -21.29
CA GLY A 165 -0.81 -3.38 -22.52
C GLY A 165 0.26 -2.30 -22.63
N GLY A 166 1.28 -2.32 -21.75
CA GLY A 166 2.44 -1.43 -21.80
C GLY A 166 2.18 -0.04 -21.20
N SER A 167 1.65 -0.01 -19.97
CA SER A 167 1.26 1.24 -19.31
C SER A 167 2.43 2.20 -19.09
N CYS A 168 2.15 3.49 -19.26
CA CYS A 168 3.05 4.58 -18.87
C CYS A 168 2.98 4.92 -17.38
N VAL A 169 1.98 4.41 -16.66
CA VAL A 169 1.71 4.78 -15.28
C VAL A 169 1.42 3.54 -14.44
N GLU A 170 1.97 3.53 -13.23
CA GLU A 170 1.59 2.63 -12.15
C GLU A 170 0.95 3.45 -11.03
N LEU A 171 -0.07 2.91 -10.37
CA LEU A 171 -0.71 3.52 -9.20
C LEU A 171 -0.32 2.70 -7.96
N VAL A 172 0.12 3.38 -6.90
CA VAL A 172 0.76 2.71 -5.76
C VAL A 172 0.39 3.40 -4.45
N THR A 173 0.21 2.63 -3.38
CA THR A 173 0.31 3.15 -2.02
C THR A 173 1.74 2.99 -1.51
N VAL A 174 2.33 4.07 -1.01
CA VAL A 174 3.73 4.15 -0.55
C VAL A 174 3.76 4.57 0.91
N TYR A 175 4.48 3.79 1.73
CA TYR A 175 4.81 4.16 3.11
C TYR A 175 6.33 4.12 3.33
N THR A 176 6.85 5.20 3.91
CA THR A 176 8.24 5.31 4.37
C THR A 176 8.26 5.77 5.83
N ASN A 177 9.44 5.99 6.39
CA ASN A 177 9.62 6.58 7.72
C ASN A 177 9.19 8.06 7.83
N SER A 178 8.74 8.67 6.73
CA SER A 178 8.46 10.10 6.63
C SER A 178 7.19 10.44 5.85
N VAL A 179 6.70 9.57 4.95
CA VAL A 179 5.49 9.82 4.15
C VAL A 179 4.58 8.59 4.06
N ARG A 180 3.28 8.85 3.83
CA ARG A 180 2.22 7.85 3.64
C ARG A 180 1.26 8.40 2.57
N GLU A 181 1.39 7.92 1.35
CA GLU A 181 0.83 8.59 0.16
C GLU A 181 0.32 7.59 -0.87
N VAL A 182 -0.66 8.00 -1.67
CA VAL A 182 -1.01 7.32 -2.93
C VAL A 182 -0.29 8.04 -4.06
N ALA A 183 0.59 7.35 -4.78
CA ALA A 183 1.54 7.90 -5.73
C ALA A 183 1.38 7.29 -7.13
N ALA A 184 1.83 8.03 -8.14
CA ALA A 184 1.90 7.59 -9.53
C ALA A 184 3.35 7.54 -10.00
N TRP A 185 3.81 6.37 -10.43
CA TRP A 185 5.13 6.18 -11.05
C TRP A 185 5.04 6.30 -12.58
N ASP A 186 5.94 7.08 -13.15
CA ASP A 186 6.06 7.38 -14.58
C ASP A 186 7.05 6.40 -15.24
N TRP A 187 6.51 5.39 -15.92
CA TRP A 187 7.27 4.38 -16.66
C TRP A 187 7.66 4.82 -18.09
N CYS A 188 7.17 5.96 -18.59
CA CYS A 188 7.35 6.34 -20.01
C CYS A 188 8.32 7.50 -20.26
N HIS A 189 8.60 8.34 -19.26
CA HIS A 189 9.50 9.47 -19.41
C HIS A 189 10.59 9.47 -18.34
N SER A 190 10.25 9.76 -17.08
CA SER A 190 11.22 10.02 -16.01
C SER A 190 11.69 8.79 -15.24
N VAL A 191 10.94 7.67 -15.21
CA VAL A 191 11.25 6.45 -14.44
C VAL A 191 11.43 6.78 -12.96
N ASN A 192 10.37 7.34 -12.37
CA ASN A 192 10.32 7.95 -11.05
C ASN A 192 8.85 8.18 -10.65
N PHE A 193 8.57 8.45 -9.38
CA PHE A 193 7.31 9.07 -8.98
C PHE A 193 7.17 10.47 -9.60
N ALA A 194 5.98 10.75 -10.10
CA ALA A 194 5.67 11.97 -10.83
C ALA A 194 4.55 12.81 -10.19
N ALA A 195 3.65 12.18 -9.44
CA ALA A 195 2.61 12.79 -8.62
C ALA A 195 2.33 11.91 -7.38
N SER A 196 1.85 12.50 -6.29
CA SER A 196 1.31 11.78 -5.14
C SER A 196 0.30 12.62 -4.36
N VAL A 197 -0.55 11.97 -3.55
CA VAL A 197 -1.48 12.60 -2.60
C VAL A 197 -1.28 11.99 -1.20
N PRO A 198 -1.06 12.80 -0.14
CA PRO A 198 -0.86 12.27 1.21
C PRO A 198 -2.15 11.74 1.85
N ILE A 199 -2.04 10.60 2.54
CA ILE A 199 -3.14 9.90 3.24
C ILE A 199 -3.49 10.67 4.52
N THR A 200 -4.19 11.78 4.32
CA THR A 200 -4.71 12.70 5.36
C THR A 200 -6.19 12.44 5.63
N SER A 201 -6.75 13.05 6.68
CA SER A 201 -8.20 13.05 6.92
C SER A 201 -9.00 13.54 5.70
N ALA A 202 -8.49 14.54 4.97
CA ALA A 202 -9.11 15.07 3.74
C ALA A 202 -9.02 14.10 2.56
N PHE A 203 -7.96 13.30 2.45
CA PHE A 203 -7.90 12.19 1.50
C PHE A 203 -8.95 11.13 1.85
N LEU A 204 -8.98 10.69 3.12
CA LEU A 204 -9.88 9.63 3.59
C LEU A 204 -11.36 10.00 3.38
N SER A 205 -11.76 11.23 3.70
CA SER A 205 -13.13 11.72 3.53
C SER A 205 -13.58 11.90 2.08
N THR A 206 -12.64 11.93 1.13
CA THR A 206 -12.91 12.25 -0.28
C THR A 206 -12.76 11.04 -1.19
N TYR A 207 -11.73 10.21 -0.94
CA TYR A 207 -11.30 9.14 -1.85
C TYR A 207 -11.43 7.73 -1.27
N THR A 208 -11.95 7.55 -0.04
CA THR A 208 -12.23 6.20 0.51
C THR A 208 -13.71 5.89 0.66
N ASN A 209 -14.02 4.60 0.57
CA ASN A 209 -15.33 3.98 0.71
C ASN A 209 -15.95 4.02 2.13
N GLY A 210 -15.35 4.77 3.07
CA GLY A 210 -15.73 4.79 4.49
C GLY A 210 -15.15 3.65 5.34
N THR A 211 -14.59 2.59 4.75
CA THR A 211 -13.83 1.54 5.46
C THR A 211 -12.31 1.74 5.38
N GLY A 212 -11.85 2.86 4.81
CA GLY A 212 -10.42 3.15 4.66
C GLY A 212 -9.77 2.54 3.42
N ALA A 213 -10.54 2.14 2.39
CA ALA A 213 -10.02 1.72 1.09
C ALA A 213 -10.43 2.70 -0.02
N TYR A 214 -9.49 3.05 -0.91
CA TYR A 214 -9.78 3.88 -2.09
C TYR A 214 -9.96 3.01 -3.33
N THR A 215 -10.78 3.43 -4.30
CA THR A 215 -10.78 2.80 -5.63
C THR A 215 -9.91 3.60 -6.57
N GLY A 216 -8.88 2.94 -7.12
CA GLY A 216 -7.97 3.49 -8.10
C GLY A 216 -8.15 2.82 -9.46
N ARG A 217 -7.97 3.57 -10.54
CA ARG A 217 -7.85 3.02 -11.89
C ARG A 217 -6.69 3.65 -12.65
N VAL A 218 -6.07 2.88 -13.53
CA VAL A 218 -5.14 3.39 -14.54
C VAL A 218 -5.62 2.92 -15.90
N ILE A 219 -5.85 3.84 -16.84
CA ILE A 219 -6.44 3.57 -18.15
C ILE A 219 -5.68 4.27 -19.27
N ARG A 220 -5.62 3.65 -20.46
CA ARG A 220 -5.10 4.28 -21.68
C ARG A 220 -6.15 5.24 -22.23
N THR A 221 -5.79 6.51 -22.33
CA THR A 221 -6.64 7.60 -22.85
C THR A 221 -6.36 7.93 -24.31
N SER A 222 -5.18 7.54 -24.83
CA SER A 222 -4.85 7.60 -26.26
C SER A 222 -3.95 6.44 -26.65
N ALA A 223 -4.34 5.69 -27.69
CA ALA A 223 -3.54 4.59 -28.21
C ALA A 223 -2.37 5.07 -29.10
N SER A 224 -2.54 6.14 -29.88
CA SER A 224 -1.55 6.63 -30.85
C SER A 224 -0.33 7.29 -30.21
N SER A 225 -0.49 7.89 -29.03
CA SER A 225 0.57 8.50 -28.22
C SER A 225 0.96 7.66 -26.99
N ASN A 226 0.38 6.47 -26.84
CA ASN A 226 0.43 5.63 -25.64
C ASN A 226 0.21 6.46 -24.36
N THR A 227 -0.86 7.24 -24.31
CA THR A 227 -1.17 8.09 -23.14
C THR A 227 -1.98 7.29 -22.14
N TRP A 228 -1.52 7.26 -20.88
CA TRP A 228 -2.19 6.62 -19.75
C TRP A 228 -2.43 7.62 -18.63
N ALA A 229 -3.58 7.49 -17.96
CA ALA A 229 -3.95 8.32 -16.82
C ALA A 229 -4.30 7.46 -15.60
N ALA A 230 -3.73 7.80 -14.45
CA ALA A 230 -4.12 7.29 -13.14
C ALA A 230 -5.15 8.22 -12.50
N ALA A 231 -6.23 7.65 -11.98
CA ALA A 231 -7.34 8.39 -11.38
C ALA A 231 -7.85 7.68 -10.11
N LEU A 232 -8.33 8.48 -9.16
CA LEU A 232 -8.96 8.00 -7.92
C LEU A 232 -10.46 8.30 -7.95
N TYR A 233 -11.26 7.40 -7.39
CA TYR A 233 -12.70 7.60 -7.27
C TYR A 233 -13.02 8.53 -6.10
N ASN A 234 -13.58 9.69 -6.42
CA ASN A 234 -14.04 10.68 -5.48
C ASN A 234 -15.44 10.27 -4.96
N TYR A 235 -15.47 9.60 -3.81
CA TYR A 235 -16.68 9.10 -3.18
C TYR A 235 -17.66 10.20 -2.77
N SER A 236 -17.20 11.44 -2.53
CA SER A 236 -18.09 12.56 -2.20
C SER A 236 -18.81 13.17 -3.40
N THR A 237 -18.35 12.90 -4.64
CA THR A 237 -18.95 13.42 -5.88
C THR A 237 -19.32 12.37 -6.92
N ALA A 238 -19.04 11.08 -6.65
CA ALA A 238 -19.24 9.94 -7.54
C ALA A 238 -18.53 10.06 -8.91
N LYS A 239 -17.34 10.68 -8.94
CA LYS A 239 -16.56 10.98 -10.16
C LYS A 239 -15.11 10.50 -10.03
N TRP A 240 -14.39 10.47 -11.15
CA TRP A 240 -12.96 10.16 -11.19
C TRP A 240 -12.12 11.43 -11.30
N ASP A 241 -11.28 11.69 -10.30
CA ASP A 241 -10.29 12.77 -10.32
C ASP A 241 -8.94 12.22 -10.78
N THR A 242 -8.18 13.01 -11.55
CA THR A 242 -6.91 12.54 -12.15
C THR A 242 -5.74 12.79 -11.20
N LEU A 243 -5.00 11.75 -10.82
CA LEU A 243 -3.76 11.90 -10.07
C LEU A 243 -2.59 12.25 -11.00
N PHE A 244 -2.50 11.56 -12.13
CA PHE A 244 -1.39 11.72 -13.08
C PHE A 244 -1.79 11.29 -14.50
N SER A 245 -1.12 11.84 -15.52
CA SER A 245 -1.29 11.45 -16.92
C SER A 245 0.04 11.61 -17.67
N GLN A 246 0.42 10.58 -18.44
CA GLN A 246 1.72 10.51 -19.12
C GLN A 246 1.61 9.80 -20.47
N SER A 247 2.44 10.21 -21.43
CA SER A 247 2.54 9.62 -22.77
C SER A 247 3.96 9.13 -23.07
N GLY A 248 4.12 8.23 -24.03
CA GLY A 248 5.42 7.85 -24.60
C GLY A 248 5.71 6.35 -24.62
N THR A 249 6.98 6.00 -24.87
CA THR A 249 7.44 4.62 -24.92
C THR A 249 7.61 4.05 -23.51
N ASN A 250 6.94 2.95 -23.20
CA ASN A 250 7.11 2.24 -21.93
C ASN A 250 8.55 1.76 -21.75
N GLN A 251 9.16 2.06 -20.60
CA GLN A 251 10.54 1.71 -20.25
C GLN A 251 10.64 0.58 -19.20
N SER A 252 9.51 0.03 -18.72
CA SER A 252 9.53 -1.16 -17.85
C SER A 252 9.97 -2.44 -18.58
N GLY A 253 9.90 -2.43 -19.92
CA GLY A 253 10.10 -3.62 -20.76
C GLY A 253 8.92 -4.61 -20.75
N ARG A 254 7.84 -4.31 -20.03
CA ARG A 254 6.71 -5.21 -19.78
C ARG A 254 5.48 -4.90 -20.63
N THR A 255 4.62 -5.90 -20.80
CA THR A 255 3.35 -5.84 -21.56
C THR A 255 2.21 -6.56 -20.85
N ASP A 256 2.54 -7.40 -19.88
CA ASP A 256 1.74 -7.88 -18.76
C ASP A 256 1.59 -6.79 -17.68
N GLY A 257 0.93 -7.13 -16.57
CA GLY A 257 0.74 -6.22 -15.44
C GLY A 257 0.44 -6.92 -14.12
N TRP A 258 0.03 -6.17 -13.11
CA TRP A 258 -0.16 -6.66 -11.74
C TRP A 258 -1.11 -5.80 -10.90
N ASP A 259 -1.64 -6.43 -9.85
CA ASP A 259 -2.12 -5.77 -8.63
C ASP A 259 -1.66 -6.60 -7.41
N ILE A 260 -0.75 -6.06 -6.60
CA ILE A 260 0.10 -6.84 -5.65
C ILE A 260 0.40 -6.11 -4.34
N GLU A 261 0.71 -6.90 -3.30
CA GLU A 261 1.51 -6.51 -2.15
C GLU A 261 3.00 -6.59 -2.53
N GLU A 262 3.74 -5.49 -2.41
CA GLU A 262 5.17 -5.43 -2.70
C GLU A 262 5.89 -4.59 -1.61
N LEU A 263 7.21 -4.77 -1.45
CA LEU A 263 8.01 -3.91 -0.57
C LEU A 263 9.50 -3.93 -0.93
N TYR A 264 10.23 -2.94 -0.41
CA TYR A 264 11.68 -2.98 -0.24
C TYR A 264 11.98 -3.05 1.26
N SER A 265 12.86 -3.93 1.70
CA SER A 265 13.31 -4.01 3.10
C SER A 265 14.72 -4.56 3.17
N THR A 266 15.37 -4.40 4.34
CA THR A 266 16.60 -5.10 4.67
C THR A 266 16.35 -6.18 5.73
N VAL A 267 17.17 -7.22 5.75
CA VAL A 267 17.10 -8.32 6.73
C VAL A 267 18.07 -8.03 7.89
N ALA A 268 17.54 -8.02 9.11
CA ALA A 268 18.30 -7.82 10.35
C ALA A 268 19.08 -9.08 10.75
N SER A 269 19.99 -8.95 11.72
CA SER A 269 20.81 -10.05 12.24
C SER A 269 20.03 -11.15 12.97
N SER A 270 18.73 -10.98 13.18
CA SER A 270 17.79 -12.03 13.62
C SER A 270 17.34 -12.96 12.49
N GLY A 271 17.64 -12.64 11.22
CA GLY A 271 17.08 -13.31 10.04
C GLY A 271 15.68 -12.83 9.65
N GLN A 272 15.18 -11.76 10.28
CA GLN A 272 13.85 -11.18 10.02
C GLN A 272 13.98 -9.84 9.30
N ALA A 273 13.06 -9.53 8.37
CA ALA A 273 13.00 -8.21 7.73
C ALA A 273 12.48 -7.12 8.66
N TYR A 274 12.97 -5.88 8.56
CA TYR A 274 12.44 -4.75 9.33
C TYR A 274 10.96 -4.49 9.04
N SER A 275 10.54 -4.63 7.77
CA SER A 275 9.13 -4.54 7.37
C SER A 275 8.21 -5.47 8.16
N CYS A 276 8.70 -6.60 8.67
CA CYS A 276 7.92 -7.51 9.51
C CYS A 276 7.52 -6.91 10.86
N GLY A 277 8.36 -6.03 11.43
CA GLY A 277 8.02 -5.26 12.63
C GLY A 277 7.10 -4.08 12.30
N ASP A 278 7.38 -3.39 11.19
CA ASP A 278 6.62 -2.22 10.76
C ASP A 278 5.18 -2.56 10.34
N MET A 279 4.96 -3.74 9.72
CA MET A 279 3.65 -4.22 9.24
C MET A 279 2.84 -4.99 10.28
N ALA A 280 3.40 -5.32 11.45
CA ALA A 280 2.81 -6.23 12.43
C ALA A 280 1.36 -5.83 12.82
N GLY A 281 0.41 -6.74 12.61
CA GLY A 281 -1.02 -6.51 12.87
C GLY A 281 -1.73 -5.56 11.90
N THR A 282 -1.03 -5.02 10.90
CA THR A 282 -1.66 -4.26 9.80
C THR A 282 -2.13 -5.23 8.72
N THR A 283 -3.34 -5.01 8.21
CA THR A 283 -3.88 -5.72 7.04
C THR A 283 -3.75 -4.82 5.81
N PHE A 284 -3.30 -5.40 4.70
CA PHE A 284 -3.34 -4.79 3.36
C PHE A 284 -4.19 -5.68 2.46
N GLU A 285 -5.09 -5.09 1.69
CA GLU A 285 -5.95 -5.81 0.76
C GLU A 285 -6.22 -5.00 -0.51
N SER A 286 -6.47 -5.74 -1.58
CA SER A 286 -6.94 -5.21 -2.86
C SER A 286 -8.08 -6.08 -3.35
N SER A 287 -9.20 -5.45 -3.74
CA SER A 287 -10.48 -6.11 -3.99
C SER A 287 -11.23 -5.50 -5.18
N GLY A 288 -12.12 -6.29 -5.78
CA GLY A 288 -12.82 -5.89 -7.02
C GLY A 288 -11.88 -5.78 -8.23
N ILE A 289 -10.70 -6.40 -8.16
CA ILE A 289 -9.61 -6.25 -9.14
C ILE A 289 -10.14 -6.61 -10.53
N SER A 290 -9.96 -5.69 -11.47
CA SER A 290 -10.57 -5.71 -12.80
C SER A 290 -9.58 -5.25 -13.88
N VAL A 291 -9.62 -5.92 -15.04
CA VAL A 291 -8.81 -5.60 -16.24
C VAL A 291 -9.71 -5.07 -17.34
N ARG A 292 -9.23 -4.07 -18.08
CA ARG A 292 -9.93 -3.42 -19.19
C ARG A 292 -9.26 -3.78 -20.52
N ASN A 293 -10.07 -4.30 -21.45
CA ASN A 293 -9.65 -4.60 -22.82
C ASN A 293 -10.62 -3.92 -23.80
N ASN A 294 -10.09 -3.16 -24.76
CA ASN A 294 -10.86 -2.46 -25.80
C ASN A 294 -12.05 -1.68 -25.21
N GLY A 295 -11.79 -0.86 -24.19
CA GLY A 295 -12.76 -0.05 -23.49
C GLY A 295 -13.62 -0.78 -22.45
N THR A 296 -13.66 -2.11 -22.49
CA THR A 296 -14.60 -2.96 -21.73
C THR A 296 -13.95 -3.53 -20.47
N TRP A 297 -14.61 -3.38 -19.33
CA TRP A 297 -14.15 -3.92 -18.05
C TRP A 297 -14.54 -5.39 -17.88
N SER A 298 -13.64 -6.15 -17.25
CA SER A 298 -13.83 -7.53 -16.85
C SER A 298 -13.18 -7.77 -15.49
N ALA A 299 -13.81 -8.54 -14.60
CA ALA A 299 -13.16 -8.94 -13.35
C ALA A 299 -11.89 -9.76 -13.65
N ALA A 300 -10.88 -9.65 -12.78
CA ALA A 300 -9.71 -10.50 -12.84
C ALA A 300 -10.11 -11.97 -12.62
N SER A 301 -9.60 -12.86 -13.48
CA SER A 301 -10.02 -14.26 -13.64
C SER A 301 -8.93 -15.06 -14.35
N SER A 302 -9.01 -16.38 -14.37
CA SER A 302 -8.02 -17.21 -15.08
C SER A 302 -7.90 -16.95 -16.60
N ALA A 303 -8.85 -16.22 -17.20
CA ALA A 303 -8.79 -15.80 -18.60
C ALA A 303 -7.88 -14.59 -18.86
N ASN A 304 -7.86 -13.60 -17.95
CA ASN A 304 -7.14 -12.32 -18.09
C ASN A 304 -6.04 -12.12 -17.02
N ALA A 305 -5.94 -13.02 -16.04
CA ALA A 305 -5.01 -13.00 -14.92
C ALA A 305 -4.38 -14.39 -14.67
N ASP A 306 -3.30 -14.41 -13.89
CA ASP A 306 -2.67 -15.62 -13.34
C ASP A 306 -2.00 -15.37 -11.98
N THR A 307 -1.26 -16.37 -11.50
CA THR A 307 -0.66 -16.46 -10.15
C THR A 307 0.88 -16.37 -10.17
N HIS A 308 1.53 -15.84 -11.23
CA HIS A 308 3.01 -15.81 -11.26
C HIS A 308 3.64 -14.89 -10.20
N TYR A 309 2.83 -14.08 -9.51
CA TYR A 309 3.22 -13.31 -8.33
C TYR A 309 3.03 -14.05 -7.00
N ASP A 310 2.54 -15.30 -6.94
CA ASP A 310 2.42 -16.07 -5.68
C ASP A 310 3.81 -16.57 -5.18
N SER A 311 4.70 -15.62 -4.85
CA SER A 311 5.99 -15.89 -4.20
C SER A 311 5.80 -16.64 -2.88
N PRO A 312 6.72 -17.53 -2.48
CA PRO A 312 6.66 -18.13 -1.15
C PRO A 312 6.83 -17.06 -0.06
N SER A 313 6.04 -17.12 1.01
CA SER A 313 6.05 -16.13 2.10
C SER A 313 7.39 -16.01 2.82
N SER A 314 8.26 -17.02 2.74
CA SER A 314 9.66 -16.95 3.18
C SER A 314 10.45 -15.82 2.50
N GLY A 315 10.05 -15.38 1.30
CA GLY A 315 10.62 -14.22 0.61
C GLY A 315 10.40 -12.89 1.34
N PHE A 316 9.38 -12.75 2.21
CA PHE A 316 9.22 -11.59 3.09
C PHE A 316 10.23 -11.59 4.26
N TYR A 317 10.94 -12.68 4.54
CA TYR A 317 11.72 -12.89 5.78
C TYR A 317 10.89 -12.51 7.03
N CYS A 318 9.60 -12.86 7.01
CA CYS A 318 8.63 -12.47 8.02
C CYS A 318 7.74 -13.67 8.39
N PRO A 319 8.09 -14.46 9.42
CA PRO A 319 7.34 -15.66 9.78
C PRO A 319 5.91 -15.43 10.29
N SER A 320 5.54 -14.19 10.65
CA SER A 320 4.17 -13.81 10.99
C SER A 320 3.33 -13.41 9.77
N ARG A 321 3.94 -12.93 8.67
CA ARG A 321 3.22 -12.43 7.51
C ARG A 321 2.46 -13.54 6.81
N SER A 322 1.14 -13.42 6.82
CA SER A 322 0.22 -14.30 6.12
C SER A 322 -0.33 -13.61 4.88
N TYR A 323 -0.49 -14.37 3.80
CA TYR A 323 -1.11 -13.92 2.55
C TYR A 323 -2.23 -14.88 2.17
N GLN A 324 -3.34 -14.34 1.65
CA GLN A 324 -4.54 -15.07 1.31
C GLN A 324 -5.19 -14.47 0.06
N MET A 325 -5.29 -15.25 -1.01
CA MET A 325 -6.22 -14.99 -2.10
C MET A 325 -7.64 -15.28 -1.58
N ILE A 326 -8.43 -14.24 -1.30
CA ILE A 326 -9.78 -14.33 -0.74
C ILE A 326 -10.77 -14.79 -1.82
N SER A 327 -10.68 -14.17 -2.99
CA SER A 327 -11.44 -14.52 -4.19
C SER A 327 -10.46 -14.59 -5.35
N ALA A 328 -10.38 -15.75 -6.03
CA ALA A 328 -9.37 -16.03 -7.04
C ALA A 328 -9.20 -14.85 -8.03
N TYR A 329 -7.97 -14.35 -8.14
CA TYR A 329 -7.52 -13.20 -8.94
C TYR A 329 -8.16 -11.83 -8.62
N SER A 330 -9.31 -11.79 -7.94
CA SER A 330 -10.18 -10.62 -7.82
C SER A 330 -10.19 -9.99 -6.42
N HIS A 331 -9.61 -10.67 -5.42
CA HIS A 331 -9.42 -10.15 -4.07
C HIS A 331 -8.27 -10.90 -3.37
N TRP A 332 -7.17 -10.21 -3.04
CA TRP A 332 -6.11 -10.72 -2.17
C TRP A 332 -5.97 -9.87 -0.90
N LYS A 333 -5.46 -10.49 0.16
CA LYS A 333 -5.22 -9.87 1.47
C LYS A 333 -3.92 -10.39 2.08
N ALA A 334 -3.16 -9.49 2.66
CA ALA A 334 -1.97 -9.76 3.46
C ALA A 334 -2.11 -9.20 4.88
N VAL A 335 -1.50 -9.85 5.86
CA VAL A 335 -1.46 -9.41 7.27
C VAL A 335 -0.05 -9.66 7.81
N GLY A 336 0.58 -8.63 8.42
CA GLY A 336 1.93 -8.71 9.00
C GLY A 336 2.00 -9.35 10.38
#